data_AF-A0A0N0KJT6-F1
#
_entry.id   AF-A0A0N0KJT6-F1
#
_cell.length_a   1.000
_cell.length_b   1.000
_cell.length_c   1.000
_cell.angle_alpha   90.00
_cell.angle_beta   90.00
_cell.angle_gamma   90.00
#
_symmetry.space_group_name_H-M   'P 1'
#
loop_
_entity.id
_entity.type
_entity.pdbx_description
1 polymer ?
#
loop_
_entity_poly.entity_id
_entity_poly.type
_entity_poly.pdbx_seq_one_letter_code
_entity_poly.pdbx_strand_id
1 'polypeptide(L)'
;MGAELFDVPRSQDKQMTSQREQIHPLDLDGCGIVYIHKRMNEFELKQGGVAHRFDTWPDHVRIDIQREIDGWIARNPNAAIKAITMGVNDGACTLALHWRPK
;
A
#
# COMPACT_ATOMS: atom_id res chain seq x y z
N MET A 1 -46.87 -15.73 -29.52
CA MET A 1 -46.01 -15.52 -28.33
C MET A 1 -44.75 -14.84 -28.80
N GLY A 2 -44.69 -13.51 -28.73
CA GLY A 2 -43.49 -12.72 -29.04
C GLY A 2 -43.09 -12.01 -27.75
N ALA A 3 -41.90 -12.30 -27.25
CA ALA A 3 -41.40 -11.76 -26.00
C ALA A 3 -40.99 -10.29 -26.19
N GLU A 4 -41.41 -9.47 -25.22
CA GLU A 4 -41.16 -8.03 -25.15
C GLU A 4 -39.67 -7.73 -25.01
N LEU A 5 -39.20 -6.75 -25.80
CA LEU A 5 -37.89 -6.12 -25.65
C LEU A 5 -37.94 -5.24 -24.40
N PHE A 6 -37.27 -5.67 -23.33
CA PHE A 6 -37.00 -4.79 -22.19
C PHE A 6 -35.97 -3.74 -22.62
N ASP A 7 -36.47 -2.54 -22.87
CA ASP A 7 -35.70 -1.32 -23.07
C ASP A 7 -35.11 -0.93 -21.70
N VAL A 8 -33.86 -1.36 -21.43
CA VAL A 8 -33.15 -0.95 -20.22
C VAL A 8 -32.61 0.46 -20.47
N PRO A 9 -33.02 1.49 -19.70
CA PRO A 9 -32.45 2.81 -19.85
C PRO A 9 -30.95 2.72 -19.57
N ARG A 10 -30.13 2.88 -20.61
CA ARG A 10 -28.73 3.24 -20.45
C ARG A 10 -28.74 4.61 -19.81
N SER A 11 -28.46 4.68 -18.51
CA SER A 11 -28.18 5.93 -17.80
C SER A 11 -26.99 6.60 -18.47
N GLN A 12 -27.27 7.41 -19.48
CA GLN A 12 -26.32 8.28 -20.14
C GLN A 12 -25.75 9.28 -19.12
N ASP A 13 -24.43 9.21 -18.96
CA ASP A 13 -23.57 10.38 -19.07
C ASP A 13 -23.92 11.61 -18.22
N LYS A 14 -24.08 11.43 -16.91
CA LYS A 14 -24.04 12.55 -15.97
C LYS A 14 -23.24 12.21 -14.72
N GLN A 15 -21.91 12.13 -14.87
CA GLN A 15 -20.90 12.57 -13.86
C GLN A 15 -19.44 12.14 -14.17
N MET A 16 -19.07 11.89 -15.43
CA MET A 16 -17.68 11.55 -15.79
C MET A 16 -16.70 12.76 -15.88
N THR A 17 -16.92 13.83 -15.10
CA THR A 17 -16.16 15.09 -15.28
C THR A 17 -15.65 15.78 -14.00
N SER A 18 -15.54 15.13 -12.84
CA SER A 18 -14.83 15.76 -11.69
C SER A 18 -13.80 14.92 -10.95
N GLN A 19 -13.72 13.60 -11.16
CA GLN A 19 -12.66 12.78 -10.58
C GLN A 19 -11.50 12.59 -11.55
N ARG A 20 -10.96 13.68 -12.11
CA ARG A 20 -9.53 13.66 -12.38
C ARG A 20 -8.89 13.51 -11.00
N GLU A 21 -8.50 12.28 -10.67
CA GLU A 21 -7.65 11.96 -9.53
C GLU A 21 -6.65 13.11 -9.40
N GLN A 22 -6.78 13.91 -8.34
CA GLN A 22 -5.78 14.91 -8.06
C GLN A 22 -4.53 14.13 -7.70
N ILE A 23 -3.68 13.90 -8.69
CA ILE A 23 -2.34 13.34 -8.47
C ILE A 23 -1.58 14.44 -7.75
N HIS A 24 -1.63 14.40 -6.42
CA HIS A 24 -0.78 15.22 -5.59
C HIS A 24 0.59 14.54 -5.55
N PRO A 25 1.66 15.20 -6.02
CA PRO A 25 3.00 14.64 -5.89
C PRO A 25 3.30 14.43 -4.40
N LEU A 26 3.84 13.26 -4.07
CA LEU A 26 4.37 12.98 -2.74
C LEU A 26 5.60 13.87 -2.52
N ASP A 27 5.43 14.96 -1.78
CA ASP A 27 6.55 15.73 -1.25
C ASP A 27 7.14 15.00 -0.04
N LEU A 28 8.28 14.34 -0.28
CA LEU A 28 9.03 13.62 0.74
C LEU A 28 10.26 14.41 1.21
N ASP A 29 10.46 15.65 0.74
CA ASP A 29 11.64 16.41 1.10
C ASP A 29 11.65 16.72 2.61
N GLY A 30 12.81 16.65 3.24
CA GLY A 30 12.95 16.80 4.69
C GLY A 30 12.23 15.75 5.55
N CYS A 31 11.70 14.66 4.99
CA CYS A 31 11.22 13.53 5.79
C CYS A 31 12.39 12.75 6.39
N GLY A 32 12.24 12.36 7.66
CA GLY A 32 12.98 11.22 8.19
C GLY A 32 12.46 9.93 7.56
N ILE A 33 13.36 8.95 7.38
CA ILE A 33 13.01 7.64 6.83
C ILE A 33 13.43 6.56 7.81
N VAL A 34 12.50 5.67 8.16
CA VAL A 34 12.82 4.42 8.86
C VAL A 34 12.54 3.25 7.93
N TYR A 35 13.45 2.29 7.87
CA TYR A 35 13.30 1.09 7.08
C TYR A 35 13.04 -0.11 7.99
N ILE A 36 12.04 -0.91 7.62
CA ILE A 36 11.71 -2.19 8.22
C ILE A 36 11.94 -3.24 7.14
N HIS A 37 12.98 -4.05 7.32
CA HIS A 37 13.36 -5.13 6.40
C HIS A 37 13.13 -6.48 7.06
N LYS A 38 12.38 -7.36 6.40
CA LYS A 38 12.21 -8.76 6.82
C LYS A 38 12.57 -9.67 5.65
N ARG A 39 13.53 -10.58 5.89
CA ARG A 39 13.96 -11.58 4.92
C ARG A 39 12.85 -12.61 4.75
N MET A 40 12.58 -12.98 3.50
CA MET A 40 11.75 -14.14 3.20
C MET A 40 12.59 -15.41 3.32
N ASN A 41 11.95 -16.52 3.65
CA ASN A 41 12.61 -17.82 3.60
C ASN A 41 12.72 -18.34 2.15
N GLU A 42 13.54 -19.35 1.95
CA GLU A 42 13.81 -19.91 0.61
C GLU A 42 12.56 -20.50 -0.08
N PHE A 43 11.59 -20.97 0.71
CA PHE A 43 10.34 -21.51 0.20
C PHE A 43 9.42 -20.40 -0.35
N GLU A 44 9.32 -19.28 0.35
CA GLU A 44 8.54 -18.10 -0.05
C GLU A 44 9.11 -17.42 -1.30
N LEU A 45 10.44 -17.40 -1.41
CA LEU A 45 11.12 -16.92 -2.61
C LEU A 45 10.78 -17.77 -3.85
N LYS A 46 10.52 -19.06 -3.67
CA LYS A 46 10.23 -20.01 -4.75
C LYS A 46 8.76 -20.11 -5.12
N GLN A 47 7.83 -19.79 -4.21
CA GLN A 47 6.39 -19.92 -4.47
C GLN A 47 5.85 -18.94 -5.53
N GLY A 48 6.56 -17.84 -5.80
CA GLY A 48 6.10 -16.81 -6.72
C GLY A 48 4.86 -16.08 -6.20
N GLY A 49 4.61 -14.86 -6.70
CA GLY A 49 3.43 -14.07 -6.30
C GLY A 49 3.65 -13.08 -5.15
N VAL A 50 4.81 -13.09 -4.49
CA VAL A 50 5.21 -11.98 -3.61
C VAL A 50 5.59 -10.79 -4.50
N ALA A 51 4.73 -9.77 -4.51
CA ALA A 51 4.90 -8.57 -5.31
C ALA A 51 5.25 -7.36 -4.43
N HIS A 52 5.38 -6.20 -5.07
CA HIS A 52 5.65 -4.93 -4.38
C HIS A 52 4.48 -4.41 -3.53
N ARG A 53 3.39 -5.17 -3.38
CA ARG A 53 2.23 -4.77 -2.57
C ARG A 53 2.20 -5.57 -1.27
N PHE A 54 1.95 -4.87 -0.16
CA PHE A 54 2.00 -5.44 1.19
C PHE A 54 1.05 -6.62 1.40
N ASP A 55 -0.13 -6.58 0.78
CA ASP A 55 -1.13 -7.65 0.85
C ASP A 55 -0.65 -8.97 0.22
N THR A 56 0.31 -8.91 -0.69
CA THR A 56 0.90 -10.10 -1.36
C THR A 56 2.07 -10.73 -0.59
N TRP A 57 2.46 -10.17 0.56
CA TRP A 57 3.56 -10.71 1.36
C TRP A 57 3.11 -11.87 2.26
N PRO A 58 4.02 -12.78 2.64
CA PRO A 58 3.70 -13.87 3.57
C PRO A 58 3.09 -13.36 4.88
N ASP A 59 2.09 -14.07 5.41
CA ASP A 59 1.34 -13.64 6.60
C ASP A 59 2.23 -13.31 7.79
N HIS A 60 3.21 -14.18 8.05
CA HIS A 60 4.13 -14.00 9.17
C HIS A 60 4.97 -12.72 9.00
N VAL A 61 5.41 -12.41 7.77
CA VAL A 61 6.11 -11.16 7.44
C VAL A 61 5.21 -9.95 7.66
N ARG A 62 3.94 -10.00 7.22
CA ARG A 62 2.98 -8.90 7.40
C ARG A 62 2.73 -8.62 8.88
N ILE A 63 2.51 -9.67 9.67
CA ILE A 63 2.29 -9.57 11.12
C ILE A 63 3.50 -8.94 11.80
N ASP A 64 4.71 -9.40 11.47
CA ASP A 64 5.93 -8.89 12.09
C ASP A 64 6.18 -7.44 11.69
N ILE A 65 6.02 -7.08 10.43
CA ILE A 65 6.18 -5.68 9.98
C ILE A 65 5.14 -4.79 10.67
N GLN A 66 3.89 -5.22 10.80
CA GLN A 66 2.88 -4.44 11.52
C GLN A 66 3.28 -4.20 12.98
N ARG A 67 3.80 -5.23 13.68
CA ARG A 67 4.31 -5.07 15.05
C ARG A 67 5.46 -4.07 15.14
N GLU A 68 6.37 -4.08 14.17
CA GLU A 68 7.47 -3.11 14.12
C GLU A 68 6.96 -1.68 13.87
N ILE A 69 5.97 -1.50 12.99
CA ILE A 69 5.31 -0.22 12.74
C ILE A 69 4.66 0.29 14.02
N ASP A 70 3.84 -0.54 14.67
CA ASP A 70 3.12 -0.18 15.90
C ASP A 70 4.11 0.19 17.02
N GLY A 71 5.17 -0.61 17.18
CA GLY A 71 6.24 -0.35 18.14
C GLY A 71 7.00 0.95 17.84
N TRP A 72 7.24 1.26 16.56
CA TRP A 72 7.86 2.52 16.17
C TRP A 72 6.96 3.72 16.45
N ILE A 73 5.67 3.64 16.14
CA ILE A 73 4.69 4.69 16.42
C ILE A 73 4.62 4.97 17.93
N ALA A 74 4.57 3.91 18.75
CA ALA A 74 4.54 4.04 20.20
C ALA A 74 5.78 4.74 20.77
N ARG A 75 6.97 4.48 20.21
CA ARG A 75 8.22 5.14 20.62
C ARG A 75 8.38 6.57 20.09
N ASN A 76 7.61 6.97 19.08
CA ASN A 76 7.71 8.26 18.41
C ASN A 76 6.37 9.00 18.39
N PRO A 77 5.78 9.33 19.55
CA PRO A 77 4.44 9.93 19.62
C PRO A 77 4.34 11.32 18.96
N ASN A 78 5.47 12.01 18.80
CA ASN A 78 5.56 13.32 18.16
C ASN A 78 5.85 13.24 16.66
N ALA A 79 5.87 12.06 16.04
CA ALA A 79 6.06 11.90 14.61
C ALA A 79 4.70 11.79 13.88
N ALA A 80 4.63 12.37 12.68
CA ALA A 80 3.55 12.20 11.72
C ALA A 80 4.09 11.42 10.51
N ILE A 81 3.51 10.25 10.24
CA ILE A 81 3.80 9.48 9.02
C ILE A 81 3.18 10.23 7.82
N LYS A 82 4.00 10.54 6.83
CA LYS A 82 3.62 11.25 5.60
C LYS A 82 3.43 10.29 4.44
N ALA A 83 4.20 9.21 4.40
CA ALA A 83 4.09 8.18 3.38
C ALA A 83 4.60 6.84 3.85
N ILE A 84 4.13 5.78 3.20
CA ILE A 84 4.64 4.43 3.35
C ILE A 84 4.99 3.92 1.96
N THR A 85 6.26 3.57 1.75
CA THR A 85 6.72 2.92 0.51
C THR A 85 7.09 1.49 0.82
N MET A 86 6.78 0.58 -0.09
CA MET A 86 6.97 -0.85 0.11
C MET A 86 7.52 -1.48 -1.16
N GLY A 87 8.28 -2.56 -0.99
CA GLY A 87 8.81 -3.30 -2.10
C GLY A 87 9.49 -4.58 -1.66
N VAL A 88 9.76 -5.43 -2.64
CA VAL A 88 10.61 -6.61 -2.47
C VAL A 88 11.94 -6.29 -3.12
N ASN A 89 13.03 -6.44 -2.37
CA ASN A 89 14.38 -6.33 -2.90
C ASN A 89 15.29 -7.38 -2.26
N ASP A 90 16.16 -7.99 -3.06
CA ASP A 90 17.15 -8.99 -2.62
C ASP A 90 16.57 -10.11 -1.73
N GLY A 91 15.34 -10.55 -2.00
CA GLY A 91 14.66 -11.57 -1.22
C GLY A 91 14.20 -11.12 0.18
N ALA A 92 14.05 -9.81 0.38
CA ALA A 92 13.46 -9.22 1.57
C ALA A 92 12.25 -8.36 1.22
N CYS A 93 11.21 -8.47 2.04
CA CYS A 93 10.13 -7.50 2.06
C CYS A 93 10.60 -6.26 2.84
N THR A 94 10.48 -5.10 2.20
CA THR A 94 10.99 -3.84 2.70
C THR A 94 9.87 -2.83 2.77
N LEU A 95 9.67 -2.24 3.93
CA LEU A 95 8.74 -1.14 4.15
C LEU A 95 9.51 0.06 4.70
N ALA A 96 9.30 1.23 4.12
CA ALA A 96 9.87 2.48 4.60
C ALA A 96 8.75 3.42 5.06
N LEU A 97 8.86 3.93 6.29
CA LEU A 97 8.00 4.98 6.82
C LEU A 97 8.69 6.31 6.62
N HIS A 98 8.07 7.19 5.84
CA HIS A 98 8.48 8.58 5.69
C HIS A 98 7.73 9.41 6.71
N TRP A 99 8.44 10.15 7.55
CA TRP A 99 7.84 10.85 8.68
C TRP A 99 8.45 12.23 8.90
N ARG A 100 7.70 13.12 9.55
CA ARG A 100 8.17 14.43 10.03
C ARG A 100 7.73 14.61 11.49
N PRO A 101 8.36 15.49 12.28
CA PRO A 101 7.77 15.96 13.53
C PRO A 101 6.37 16.54 13.30
N LYS A 102 5.48 16.37 14.29
CA LYS A 102 4.14 16.99 14.31
C LYS A 102 4.22 18.50 14.47
#